data_AF-A0A4Q3V5K7-F1
#
_entry.id   AF-A0A4Q3V5K7-F1
#
_cell.length_a   1.000
_cell.length_b   1.000
_cell.length_c   1.000
_cell.angle_alpha   90.00
_cell.angle_beta   90.00
_cell.angle_gamma   90.00
#
_symmetry.space_group_name_H-M   'P 1'
#
loop_
_entity.id
_entity.type
_entity.pdbx_description
1 polymer ?
#
loop_
_entity_poly.entity_id
_entity_poly.type
_entity_poly.pdbx_seq_one_letter_code
_entity_poly.pdbx_strand_id
1 'polypeptide(L)'
;MVRFFATEKFKEITLSGPLQFKYAISNYGRLISFTETFDDGRIVNGSKIEGYRIFRYKTRIDGKLCHKHAFLYKLVAEFFVEKPSEDHKHVIHLDHT
;
A
#
# COMPACT_ATOMS: atom_id res chain seq x y z
N MET A 1 -2.10 19.27 -1.79
CA MET A 1 -1.31 19.04 -0.56
C MET A 1 -1.97 17.92 0.22
N VAL A 2 -1.20 16.92 0.67
CA VAL A 2 -1.76 15.79 1.42
C VAL A 2 -2.13 16.27 2.82
N ARG A 3 -3.39 16.09 3.21
CA ARG A 3 -3.81 16.35 4.60
C ARG A 3 -3.48 15.11 5.44
N PHE A 4 -2.59 15.29 6.41
CA PHE A 4 -2.25 14.28 7.40
C PHE A 4 -3.18 14.41 8.62
N PHE A 5 -3.65 13.28 9.15
CA PHE A 5 -4.38 13.27 10.41
C PHE A 5 -3.42 13.02 11.58
N ALA A 6 -3.70 13.58 12.76
CA ALA A 6 -2.79 13.50 13.91
C ALA A 6 -2.47 12.06 14.35
N THR A 7 -3.42 11.14 14.18
CA THR A 7 -3.32 9.72 14.54
C THR A 7 -2.91 8.82 13.37
N GLU A 8 -2.70 9.41 12.19
CA GLU A 8 -2.31 8.67 10.99
C GLU A 8 -0.79 8.48 10.95
N LYS A 9 -0.36 7.22 10.88
CA LYS A 9 1.04 6.83 10.79
C LYS A 9 1.31 6.24 9.42
N PHE A 10 2.33 6.73 8.73
CA PHE A 10 2.77 6.23 7.43
C PHE A 10 4.00 5.34 7.60
N LYS A 11 4.03 4.25 6.83
CA LYS A 11 5.19 3.36 6.70
C LYS A 11 5.52 3.20 5.22
N GLU A 12 6.80 3.35 4.87
CA GLU A 12 7.28 3.10 3.50
C GLU A 12 7.11 1.62 3.15
N ILE A 13 6.65 1.35 1.93
CA ILE A 13 6.40 0.00 1.44
C ILE A 13 7.33 -0.35 0.29
N THR A 14 7.78 -1.60 0.28
CA THR A 14 8.55 -2.15 -0.84
C THR A 14 7.61 -2.88 -1.78
N LEU A 15 7.42 -2.33 -2.98
CA LEU A 15 6.63 -2.97 -4.03
C LEU A 15 7.54 -3.81 -4.95
N SER A 16 6.94 -4.72 -5.70
CA SER A 16 7.73 -5.61 -6.54
C SER A 16 8.30 -4.88 -7.76
N GLY A 17 9.63 -4.79 -7.79
CA GLY A 17 10.40 -4.27 -8.92
C GLY A 17 10.58 -2.75 -8.89
N PRO A 18 11.38 -2.22 -9.82
CA PRO A 18 11.76 -0.81 -9.83
C PRO A 18 10.57 0.08 -10.16
N LEU A 19 10.32 1.08 -9.31
CA LEU A 19 9.29 2.10 -9.49
C LEU A 19 9.93 3.49 -9.52
N GLN A 20 9.26 4.42 -10.21
CA GLN A 20 9.71 5.81 -10.33
C GLN A 20 9.62 6.57 -9.00
N PHE A 21 8.62 6.25 -8.18
CA PHE A 21 8.35 6.91 -6.91
C PHE A 21 8.46 5.89 -5.77
N LYS A 22 8.72 6.40 -4.57
CA LYS A 22 8.55 5.66 -3.33
C LYS A 22 7.08 5.70 -2.92
N TYR A 23 6.66 4.70 -2.17
CA TYR A 23 5.28 4.56 -1.74
C TYR A 23 5.24 4.32 -0.24
N ALA A 24 4.23 4.89 0.42
CA ALA A 24 3.98 4.65 1.84
C ALA A 24 2.50 4.43 2.07
N ILE A 25 2.18 3.49 2.95
CA ILE A 25 0.81 3.14 3.35
C ILE A 25 0.57 3.67 4.77
N SER A 26 -0.59 4.29 4.99
CA SER A 26 -1.01 4.66 6.34
C SER A 26 -1.75 3.54 7.05
N ASN A 27 -1.79 3.60 8.38
CA ASN A 27 -2.65 2.73 9.19
C ASN A 27 -4.15 2.88 8.85
N TYR A 28 -4.54 3.93 8.12
CA TYR A 28 -5.92 4.14 7.63
C TYR A 28 -6.13 3.58 6.21
N GLY A 29 -5.12 2.91 5.64
CA GLY A 29 -5.17 2.37 4.28
C GLY A 29 -5.07 3.44 3.19
N ARG A 30 -4.54 4.63 3.49
CA ARG A 30 -4.24 5.65 2.48
C ARG A 30 -2.84 5.43 1.93
N LEU A 31 -2.74 5.30 0.61
CA LEU A 31 -1.47 5.19 -0.08
C LEU A 31 -0.99 6.57 -0.52
N ILE A 32 0.28 6.88 -0.31
CA ILE A 32 0.95 8.06 -0.88
C ILE A 32 2.10 7.63 -1.78
N SER A 33 2.31 8.38 -2.87
CA SER A 33 3.51 8.32 -3.71
C SER A 33 4.34 9.56 -3.47
N PHE A 34 5.65 9.44 -3.28
CA PHE A 34 6.56 10.55 -2.98
C PHE A 34 7.95 10.29 -3.57
N THR A 35 8.80 11.33 -3.63
CA THR A 35 10.20 11.19 -4.07
C THR A 35 11.16 11.13 -2.89
N GLU A 36 11.18 12.17 -2.06
CA GLU A 36 12.14 12.31 -0.96
C GLU A 36 11.44 12.39 0.40
N THR A 37 10.36 13.18 0.50
CA THR A 37 9.62 13.44 1.73
C THR A 37 8.12 13.20 1.55
N PHE A 38 7.37 13.03 2.63
CA PHE A 38 5.93 12.84 2.49
C PHE A 38 5.19 14.13 2.09
N ASP A 39 5.79 15.30 2.30
CA ASP A 39 5.23 16.61 1.97
C ASP A 39 5.14 16.88 0.46
N ASP A 40 6.10 16.37 -0.32
CA ASP A 40 6.04 16.37 -1.79
C ASP A 40 5.11 15.29 -2.36
N GLY A 41 4.63 14.41 -1.48
CA GLY A 41 3.82 13.27 -1.84
C GLY A 41 2.42 13.61 -2.33
N ARG A 42 1.78 12.63 -2.98
CA ARG A 42 0.38 12.70 -3.43
C ARG A 42 -0.38 11.46 -2.99
N ILE A 43 -1.64 11.63 -2.62
CA ILE A 43 -2.52 10.50 -2.31
C ILE A 43 -2.80 9.73 -3.60
N VAL A 44 -2.56 8.43 -3.55
CA VAL A 44 -2.91 7.49 -4.61
C VAL A 44 -4.22 6.83 -4.24
N ASN A 45 -5.29 7.21 -4.94
CA ASN A 45 -6.63 6.69 -4.65
C ASN A 45 -6.78 5.20 -4.97
N GLY A 46 -5.99 4.70 -5.93
CA GLY A 46 -6.08 3.32 -6.39
C GLY A 46 -7.39 3.04 -7.15
N SER A 47 -7.67 1.76 -7.37
CA SER A 47 -8.93 1.25 -7.94
C SER A 47 -9.55 0.23 -7.01
N LYS A 48 -10.74 -0.28 -7.33
CA LYS A 48 -11.35 -1.40 -6.60
C LYS A 48 -11.38 -2.67 -7.47
N ILE A 49 -11.17 -3.83 -6.86
CA ILE A 49 -11.44 -5.15 -7.44
C ILE A 49 -12.27 -5.91 -6.41
N GLU A 50 -13.44 -6.40 -6.83
CA GLU A 50 -14.35 -7.18 -5.97
C GLU A 50 -14.62 -6.50 -4.62
N GLY A 51 -14.84 -5.18 -4.64
CA GLY A 51 -15.06 -4.36 -3.44
C GLY A 51 -13.77 -3.86 -2.77
N TYR A 52 -12.66 -4.59 -2.87
CA TYR A 52 -11.41 -4.25 -2.19
C TYR A 52 -10.61 -3.16 -2.91
N ARG A 53 -10.05 -2.22 -2.13
CA ARG A 53 -9.12 -1.21 -2.66
C ARG A 53 -7.77 -1.83 -2.99
N ILE A 54 -7.30 -1.51 -4.19
CA ILE A 54 -6.03 -1.97 -4.71
C ILE A 54 -5.22 -0.82 -5.31
N PHE A 55 -3.91 -1.00 -5.31
CA PHE A 55 -2.98 -0.18 -6.07
C PHE A 55 -2.48 -0.97 -7.28
N ARG A 56 -2.83 -0.52 -8.49
CA ARG A 56 -2.32 -1.09 -9.75
C ARG A 56 -1.07 -0.32 -10.15
N TYR A 57 0.01 -1.03 -10.44
CA TYR A 57 1.25 -0.44 -10.91
C TYR A 57 1.88 -1.27 -12.02
N LYS A 58 2.69 -0.60 -12.84
CA LYS A 58 3.49 -1.24 -13.89
C LYS A 58 4.94 -1.20 -13.45
N THR A 59 5.62 -2.31 -13.62
CA THR A 59 7.04 -2.45 -13.29
C THR A 59 7.73 -3.19 -14.42
N ARG A 60 9.03 -2.99 -14.59
CA ARG A 60 9.83 -3.80 -15.52
C ARG A 60 10.63 -4.81 -14.71
N ILE A 61 10.38 -6.08 -14.93
CA ILE A 61 11.12 -7.20 -14.34
C ILE A 61 11.76 -7.94 -15.51
N ASP A 62 13.08 -8.10 -15.48
CA ASP A 62 13.85 -8.75 -16.54
C ASP A 62 13.58 -8.19 -17.95
N GLY A 63 13.48 -6.86 -18.05
CA GLY A 63 13.20 -6.15 -19.30
C GLY A 63 11.76 -6.24 -19.82
N LYS A 64 10.89 -7.04 -19.20
CA LYS A 64 9.48 -7.19 -19.58
C LYS A 64 8.59 -6.28 -18.74
N LEU A 65 7.63 -5.62 -19.41
CA LEU A 65 6.61 -4.82 -18.74
C LEU A 65 5.60 -5.76 -18.05
N CYS A 66 5.55 -5.71 -16.72
CA CYS A 66 4.63 -6.50 -15.91
C CYS A 66 3.60 -5.58 -15.25
N HIS A 67 2.34 -6.03 -15.26
CA HIS A 67 1.25 -5.38 -14.55
C HIS A 67 1.07 -6.08 -13.21
N LYS A 68 1.20 -5.33 -12.12
CA LYS A 68 1.01 -5.85 -10.76
C LYS A 68 -0.05 -5.05 -10.03
N HIS A 69 -0.58 -5.66 -8.98
CA HIS A 69 -1.48 -5.00 -8.06
C HIS A 69 -1.13 -5.39 -6.63
N ALA A 70 -1.35 -4.47 -5.70
CA ALA A 70 -1.26 -4.71 -4.27
C ALA A 70 -2.61 -4.40 -3.62
N PHE A 71 -3.06 -5.27 -2.73
CA PHE A 71 -4.26 -5.02 -1.92
C PHE A 71 -3.89 -4.11 -0.75
N LEU A 72 -4.58 -2.98 -0.61
CA LEU A 72 -4.23 -2.01 0.43
C LEU A 72 -4.43 -2.59 1.83
N TYR A 73 -5.47 -3.39 2.06
CA TYR A 73 -5.69 -4.02 3.36
C TYR A 73 -4.58 -5.01 3.74
N LYS A 74 -4.01 -5.73 2.77
CA LYS A 74 -2.88 -6.64 3.01
C LYS A 74 -1.64 -5.87 3.41
N LEU A 75 -1.38 -4.74 2.74
CA LEU A 75 -0.29 -3.84 3.10
C LEU A 75 -0.50 -3.26 4.51
N VAL A 76 -1.71 -2.82 4.85
CA VAL A 76 -2.00 -2.33 6.21
C VAL A 76 -1.72 -3.42 7.24
N ALA A 77 -2.19 -4.65 7.01
CA ALA A 77 -1.93 -5.76 7.91
C ALA A 77 -0.43 -6.07 8.04
N GLU A 78 0.29 -6.17 6.93
CA GLU A 78 1.73 -6.45 6.91
C GLU A 78 2.55 -5.42 7.71
N PHE A 79 2.18 -4.14 7.63
CA PHE A 79 2.96 -3.06 8.24
C PHE A 79 2.45 -2.63 9.62
N PHE A 80 1.19 -2.86 9.98
CA PHE A 80 0.60 -2.34 11.23
C PHE A 80 -0.02 -3.40 12.14
N VAL A 81 -0.11 -4.66 11.71
CA VAL A 81 -0.67 -5.75 12.51
C VAL A 81 0.45 -6.75 12.80
N GLU A 82 0.61 -7.10 14.08
CA GLU A 82 1.56 -8.13 14.48
C GLU A 82 1.06 -9.50 14.02
N LYS A 83 1.95 -10.28 13.40
CA LYS A 83 1.66 -11.65 12.97
C LYS A 83 1.97 -12.60 14.15
N PRO A 84 0.99 -13.26 14.77
CA PRO A 84 1.23 -14.07 15.96
C PRO A 84 2.08 -15.32 15.68
N SER A 85 1.92 -15.92 14.51
CA SER A 85 2.70 -17.08 14.07
C SER A 85 2.69 -17.22 12.55
N GLU A 86 3.58 -18.07 12.00
CA GLU A 86 3.65 -18.36 10.56
C GLU A 86 2.39 -19.01 9.98
N ASP A 87 1.57 -19.64 10.82
CA ASP A 87 0.30 -20.26 10.40
C ASP A 87 -0.80 -19.24 10.10
N HIS A 88 -0.64 -17.99 10.55
CA HIS A 88 -1.58 -16.89 10.27
C HIS A 88 -1.35 -16.34 8.85
N LYS A 89 -1.91 -17.04 7.85
CA LYS A 89 -1.70 -16.78 6.41
C LYS A 89 -2.70 -15.81 5.79
N HIS A 90 -3.80 -15.51 6.48
CA HIS A 90 -4.92 -14.73 5.94
C HIS A 90 -5.20 -13.48 6.77
N VAL A 91 -5.67 -12.43 6.10
CA VAL A 91 -6.13 -11.19 6.73
C VAL A 91 -7.65 -11.16 6.65
N ILE A 92 -8.31 -10.95 7.78
CA ILE A 92 -9.77 -10.94 7.90
C ILE A 92 -10.22 -9.53 8.31
N HIS A 93 -11.19 -8.97 7.60
CA HIS A 93 -11.88 -7.75 8.01
C HIS A 93 -12.95 -8.13 9.04
N LEU A 94 -12.77 -7.71 10.29
CA LEU A 94 -13.67 -8.05 11.41
C LEU A 94 -15.05 -7.40 11.27
N ASP A 95 -15.14 -6.29 10.54
CA ASP A 95 -16.36 -5.53 10.28
C ASP A 95 -17.04 -5.92 8.95
N HIS A 96 -16.55 -6.96 8.28
CA HIS A 96 -17.09 -7.47 7.01
C HIS A 96 -17.08 -6.43 5.86
N THR A 97 -16.14 -5.48 5.88
CA THR A 97 -15.97 -4.45 4.84
C THR A 97 -14.94 -4.79 3.76
#